data_AF-A0A0B3S4J2-F1
#
_entry.id   AF-A0A0B3S4J2-F1
#
_cell.length_a   1.000
_cell.length_b   1.000
_cell.length_c   1.000
_cell.angle_alpha   90.00
_cell.angle_beta   90.00
_cell.angle_gamma   90.00
#
_symmetry.space_group_name_H-M   'P 1'
#
loop_
_entity.id
_entity.type
_entity.pdbx_description
1 polymer ?
#
loop_
_entity_poly.entity_id
_entity_poly.type
_entity_poly.pdbx_seq_one_letter_code
_entity_poly.pdbx_strand_id
1 'polypeptide(L)'
;MPLGVIVPLLLLPFLAIFVYAAWHEYRRFRKEGRSTYGLTYDPESNTTFVGTIPDSGDSYDPEDYDPENSGSDAGQDGTPADDTDTNHNEQDNRK
;
A
#
# COMPACT_ATOMS: atom_id res chain seq x y z
N MET A 1 -43.36 13.43 29.55
CA MET A 1 -41.97 12.93 29.46
C MET A 1 -41.05 14.13 29.45
N PRO A 2 -40.15 14.30 30.44
CA PRO A 2 -39.21 15.41 30.45
C PRO A 2 -38.29 15.32 29.22
N LEU A 3 -37.95 16.47 28.64
CA LEU A 3 -37.10 16.55 27.45
C LEU A 3 -35.76 15.81 27.63
N GLY A 4 -35.26 15.77 28.87
CA GLY A 4 -34.02 15.07 29.25
C GLY A 4 -34.01 13.55 29.03
N VAL A 5 -35.16 12.91 28.79
CA VAL A 5 -35.24 11.47 28.47
C VAL A 5 -35.40 11.22 26.97
N ILE A 6 -36.05 12.15 26.26
CA ILE A 6 -36.31 12.02 24.82
C ILE A 6 -35.00 12.19 24.02
N VAL A 7 -34.18 13.17 24.41
CA VAL A 7 -32.90 13.46 23.74
C VAL A 7 -31.96 12.25 23.72
N PRO A 8 -31.61 11.61 24.86
CA PRO A 8 -30.73 10.44 24.83
C PRO A 8 -31.34 9.27 24.07
N LEU A 9 -32.66 9.08 24.12
CA LEU A 9 -33.34 7.98 23.43
C LEU A 9 -33.27 8.13 21.90
N LEU A 10 -33.30 9.37 21.39
CA LEU A 10 -33.08 9.67 19.98
C LEU A 10 -31.60 9.52 19.55
N LEU A 11 -30.65 9.87 20.43
CA LEU A 11 -29.22 9.81 20.12
C LEU A 11 -28.60 8.42 20.26
N LEU A 12 -29.17 7.57 21.14
CA LEU A 12 -28.67 6.23 21.45
C LEU A 12 -28.43 5.36 20.20
N PRO A 13 -29.35 5.24 19.21
CA PRO A 13 -29.09 4.40 18.03
C PRO A 13 -27.89 4.90 17.22
N PHE A 14 -27.72 6.21 17.05
CA PHE A 14 -26.58 6.77 16.33
C PHE A 14 -25.28 6.50 17.10
N LEU A 15 -25.28 6.78 18.40
CA LEU A 15 -24.12 6.53 19.25
C LEU A 15 -23.71 5.05 19.22
N ALA A 16 -24.68 4.14 19.26
CA ALA A 16 -24.44 2.70 19.18
C ALA A 16 -23.76 2.31 17.85
N ILE A 17 -24.20 2.86 16.72
CA ILE A 17 -23.58 2.62 15.41
C ILE A 17 -22.13 3.11 15.39
N PHE A 18 -21.87 4.33 15.87
CA PHE A 18 -20.52 4.89 15.90
C PHE A 18 -19.58 4.09 16.82
N VAL A 19 -20.05 3.72 18.01
CA VAL A 19 -19.26 2.92 18.95
C VAL A 19 -18.95 1.54 18.35
N TYR A 20 -19.92 0.90 17.71
CA TYR A 20 -19.72 -0.39 17.04
C TYR A 20 -18.71 -0.28 15.90
N ALA A 21 -18.85 0.73 15.02
CA ALA A 21 -17.94 0.95 13.91
C ALA A 21 -16.51 1.24 14.39
N ALA A 22 -16.36 2.11 15.40
CA ALA A 22 -15.05 2.43 15.98
C ALA A 22 -14.40 1.20 16.62
N TRP A 23 -15.16 0.37 17.34
CA TRP A 23 -14.63 -0.86 17.91
C TRP A 23 -14.23 -1.87 16.83
N HIS A 24 -15.06 -2.02 15.80
CA HIS A 24 -14.77 -2.90 14.68
C HIS A 24 -13.49 -2.47 13.95
N GLU A 25 -13.34 -1.18 13.64
CA GLU A 25 -12.15 -0.64 12.99
C GLU A 25 -10.92 -0.73 13.90
N TYR A 26 -11.05 -0.48 15.20
CA TYR A 26 -9.95 -0.68 16.15
C TYR A 26 -9.48 -2.13 16.20
N ARG A 27 -10.43 -3.08 16.18
CA ARG A 27 -10.12 -4.52 16.15
C ARG A 27 -9.44 -4.91 14.83
N ARG A 28 -9.85 -4.32 13.70
CA ARG A 28 -9.21 -4.49 12.40
C ARG A 28 -7.78 -3.94 12.44
N PHE A 29 -7.60 -2.69 12.86
CA PHE A 29 -6.31 -2.01 12.96
C PHE A 29 -5.30 -2.80 13.80
N ARG A 30 -5.73 -3.45 14.90
CA ARG A 30 -4.84 -4.31 15.69
C ARG A 30 -4.44 -5.62 15.02
N LYS A 31 -5.23 -6.11 14.08
CA LYS A 31 -4.97 -7.38 13.39
C LYS A 31 -4.17 -7.19 12.10
N GLU A 32 -4.52 -6.16 11.34
CA GLU A 32 -4.02 -5.90 9.98
C GLU A 32 -3.03 -4.73 9.92
N GLY A 33 -2.83 -4.00 11.02
CA GLY A 33 -1.94 -2.84 11.03
C GLY A 33 -2.54 -1.61 10.33
N ARG A 34 -1.68 -0.67 9.91
CA ARG A 34 -2.09 0.44 9.04
C ARG A 34 -2.38 -0.13 7.66
N SER A 35 -3.58 0.09 7.14
CA SER A 35 -3.88 -0.21 5.74
C SER A 35 -2.87 0.52 4.84
N THR A 36 -2.06 -0.24 4.11
CA THR A 36 -1.19 0.32 3.09
C THR A 36 -2.02 0.53 1.82
N TYR A 37 -2.09 1.77 1.36
CA TYR A 37 -2.85 2.13 0.16
C TYR A 37 -1.87 2.38 -0.98
N GLY A 38 -2.22 1.90 -2.16
CA GLY A 38 -1.50 2.26 -3.37
C GLY A 38 -2.29 1.97 -4.63
N LEU A 39 -1.60 2.03 -5.75
CA LEU A 39 -2.19 1.87 -7.06
C LEU A 39 -2.24 0.39 -7.43
N THR A 40 -3.44 -0.14 -7.63
CA THR A 40 -3.67 -1.50 -8.14
C THR A 40 -4.05 -1.39 -9.62
N TYR A 41 -3.34 -2.12 -10.48
CA TYR A 41 -3.67 -2.25 -11.89
C TYR A 41 -4.64 -3.42 -12.09
N ASP A 42 -5.75 -3.17 -12.79
CA ASP A 42 -6.69 -4.19 -13.24
C ASP A 42 -6.49 -4.48 -14.73
N PRO A 43 -6.01 -5.68 -15.11
CA PRO A 43 -5.78 -6.05 -16.50
C PRO A 43 -7.07 -6.26 -17.29
N GLU A 44 -8.20 -6.53 -16.63
CA GLU A 44 -9.48 -6.78 -17.30
C GLU A 44 -10.08 -5.47 -17.81
N SER A 45 -10.12 -4.45 -16.96
CA SER A 45 -10.61 -3.13 -17.34
C SER A 45 -9.52 -2.22 -17.94
N ASN A 46 -8.25 -2.61 -17.85
CA ASN A 46 -7.09 -1.80 -18.20
C ASN A 46 -7.12 -0.44 -17.48
N THR A 47 -7.44 -0.47 -16.19
CA THR A 47 -7.49 0.73 -15.34
C THR A 47 -6.64 0.56 -14.09
N THR A 48 -6.19 1.68 -13.54
CA THR A 48 -5.47 1.73 -12.27
C THR A 48 -6.33 2.45 -11.25
N PHE A 49 -6.56 1.83 -10.09
CA PHE A 49 -7.36 2.41 -9.01
C PHE A 49 -6.61 2.39 -7.68
N VAL A 50 -7.02 3.29 -6.77
CA VAL A 50 -6.47 3.32 -5.41
C VAL A 50 -7.15 2.23 -4.58
N GLY A 51 -6.37 1.27 -4.10
CA GLY A 51 -6.86 0.13 -3.31
C GLY A 51 -5.98 -0.14 -2.10
N THR A 52 -6.41 -1.08 -1.25
CA THR A 52 -5.56 -1.65 -0.21
C THR A 52 -4.57 -2.63 -0.85
N ILE A 53 -3.28 -2.40 -0.63
CA ILE A 53 -2.22 -3.34 -1.01
C ILE A 53 -2.13 -4.40 0.12
N PRO A 54 -2.18 -5.71 -0.19
CA PRO A 54 -1.97 -6.74 0.82
C PRO A 54 -0.54 -6.67 1.38
N ASP A 55 -0.29 -7.17 2.59
CA ASP A 55 1.03 -7.10 3.24
C ASP A 55 2.18 -7.71 2.41
N SER A 56 1.87 -8.55 1.41
CA SER A 56 2.82 -9.16 0.48
C SER A 56 2.93 -8.44 -0.88
N GLY A 57 2.22 -7.34 -1.08
CA GLY A 57 2.30 -6.53 -2.30
C GLY A 57 3.35 -5.44 -2.16
N ASP A 58 4.05 -5.15 -3.26
CA ASP A 58 5.07 -4.11 -3.33
C ASP A 58 4.44 -2.76 -3.01
N SER A 59 4.59 -2.35 -1.76
CA SER A 59 4.10 -1.09 -1.24
C SER A 59 5.18 -0.05 -1.43
N TYR A 60 4.81 1.16 -1.86
CA TYR A 60 5.77 2.25 -1.96
C TYR A 60 6.26 2.66 -0.57
N ASP A 61 7.56 2.47 -0.29
CA ASP A 61 8.22 2.99 0.90
C ASP A 61 8.90 4.33 0.57
N PRO A 62 8.46 5.46 1.16
CA PRO A 62 9.11 6.75 0.95
C PRO A 62 10.55 6.80 1.47
N GLU A 63 10.95 5.93 2.40
CA GLU A 63 12.32 5.87 2.93
C GLU A 63 13.27 5.19 1.95
N ASP A 64 12.76 4.33 1.06
CA ASP A 64 13.54 3.68 -0.02
C ASP A 64 13.66 4.56 -1.27
N TYR A 65 12.98 5.72 -1.30
CA TYR A 65 13.01 6.61 -2.45
C TYR A 65 14.28 7.45 -2.50
N ASP A 66 15.20 7.08 -3.40
CA ASP A 66 16.40 7.86 -3.72
C ASP A 66 16.27 8.55 -5.09
N PRO A 67 16.05 9.88 -5.14
CA PRO A 67 15.93 10.63 -6.38
C PRO A 67 17.23 10.69 -7.19
N GLU A 68 18.39 10.38 -6.58
CA GLU A 68 19.68 10.32 -7.27
C GLU A 68 19.91 8.96 -7.94
N ASN A 69 19.15 7.92 -7.57
CA ASN A 69 19.26 6.55 -8.09
C ASN A 69 18.04 6.08 -8.92
N SER A 70 17.15 6.99 -9.31
CA SER A 70 15.90 6.66 -10.03
C SER A 70 16.09 6.28 -11.52
N GLY A 71 17.32 5.96 -11.94
CA GLY A 71 17.73 5.92 -13.35
C GLY A 71 18.09 4.55 -13.93
N SER A 72 18.10 3.46 -13.15
CA SER A 72 18.63 2.17 -13.62
C SER A 72 17.72 0.95 -13.46
N ASP A 73 16.62 1.01 -12.69
CA ASP A 73 15.75 -0.16 -12.50
C ASP A 73 14.46 -0.05 -13.34
N ALA A 74 14.61 -0.37 -14.63
CA ALA A 74 13.46 -0.75 -15.44
C ALA A 74 12.98 -2.14 -14.99
N GLY A 75 11.99 -2.16 -14.09
CA GLY A 75 11.09 -3.29 -13.83
C GLY A 75 11.74 -4.67 -13.72
N GLN A 76 12.12 -5.07 -12.51
CA GLN A 76 12.35 -6.48 -12.21
C GLN A 76 11.01 -7.23 -12.15
N ASP A 77 10.53 -7.63 -13.34
CA ASP A 77 9.67 -8.80 -13.48
C ASP A 77 10.47 -10.05 -13.07
N GLY A 78 9.91 -10.86 -12.19
CA GLY A 78 10.60 -11.88 -11.41
C GLY A 78 11.23 -13.01 -12.24
N THR A 79 12.44 -12.80 -12.73
CA THR A 79 13.27 -13.85 -13.34
C THR A 79 14.47 -14.18 -12.44
N PRO A 80 14.72 -15.46 -12.08
CA PRO A 80 15.86 -15.81 -11.23
C PRO A 80 17.16 -15.48 -11.96
N ALA A 81 18.07 -14.80 -11.27
CA ALA A 81 19.39 -14.45 -11.76
C ALA A 81 20.18 -15.70 -12.22
N ASP A 82 20.56 -15.73 -13.50
CA ASP A 82 21.60 -16.61 -14.03
C ASP A 82 22.87 -15.76 -14.17
N ASP A 83 23.83 -16.02 -13.28
CA ASP A 83 25.14 -15.37 -13.24
C ASP A 83 25.94 -15.75 -14.50
N THR A 84 26.12 -14.80 -15.43
CA THR A 84 27.30 -14.83 -16.32
C THR A 84 27.84 -13.42 -16.56
N ASP A 85 28.73 -13.05 -15.65
CA ASP A 85 29.64 -11.92 -15.70
C ASP A 85 30.54 -12.03 -16.95
N THR A 86 30.39 -11.11 -17.93
CA THR A 86 31.40 -10.95 -18.99
C THR A 86 31.72 -9.47 -19.19
N ASN A 87 32.77 -9.06 -18.50
CA ASN A 87 33.42 -7.76 -18.56
C ASN A 87 34.01 -7.50 -19.96
N HIS A 88 33.46 -6.52 -20.69
CA HIS A 88 34.02 -6.02 -21.95
C HIS A 88 34.54 -4.59 -21.76
N ASN A 89 35.76 -4.46 -21.24
CA ASN A 89 36.52 -3.21 -21.32
C ASN A 89 38.01 -3.48 -21.50
N GLU A 90 38.39 -4.08 -22.64
CA GLU A 90 39.78 -4.07 -23.07
C GLU A 90 39.90 -4.15 -24.59
N GLN A 91 39.84 -3.00 -25.27
CA GLN A 91 40.38 -2.84 -26.63
C GLN A 91 41.29 -1.63 -26.70
N ASP A 92 42.48 -1.87 -26.17
CA ASP A 92 43.77 -1.74 -26.86
C ASP A 92 44.03 -0.43 -27.60
N ASN A 93 44.53 0.52 -26.82
CA ASN A 93 45.28 1.66 -27.26
C ASN A 93 46.73 1.21 -27.60
N ARG A 94 47.01 0.76 -28.84
CA ARG A 94 48.40 0.57 -29.34
C ARG A 94 48.55 0.80 -30.86
N LYS A 95 49.22 1.93 -31.16
CA LYS A 95 50.17 2.23 -32.26
C LYS A 95 49.74 2.08 -33.71
#